data_AF-A0A9D6W9D7-F1
#
_entry.id   AF-A0A9D6W9D7-F1
#
_cell.length_a   1.000
_cell.length_b   1.000
_cell.length_c   1.000
_cell.angle_alpha   90.00
_cell.angle_beta   90.00
_cell.angle_gamma   90.00
#
_symmetry.space_group_name_H-M   'P 1'
#
loop_
_entity.id
_entity.type
_entity.pdbx_description
1 polymer ?
#
loop_
_entity_poly.entity_id
_entity_poly.type
_entity_poly.pdbx_seq_one_letter_code
_entity_poly.pdbx_strand_id
1 'polypeptide(L)'
;MFRRITISFLLALLVVAAASVAFAAEEGAAAAAGGSNVKTFIALAAGFGIAIASFGGALGQGKAIAAGLEGIARNPSAQNKIFIPMIVGLALIESLVIYTLVIAFILVGKL
;
A
#
# COMPACT_ATOMS: atom_id res chain seq x y z
N MET A 1 -5.24 24.66 -15.74
CA MET A 1 -5.93 23.68 -14.85
C MET A 1 -4.96 22.65 -14.27
N PHE A 2 -4.13 22.00 -15.10
CA PHE A 2 -3.12 21.02 -14.66
C PHE A 2 -2.19 21.48 -13.53
N ARG A 3 -1.61 22.69 -13.62
CA ARG A 3 -0.72 23.23 -12.58
C ARG A 3 -1.37 23.31 -11.18
N ARG A 4 -2.66 23.64 -11.10
CA ARG A 4 -3.38 23.72 -9.80
C ARG A 4 -3.69 22.34 -9.23
N ILE A 5 -3.95 21.37 -10.09
CA ILE A 5 -4.17 19.97 -9.70
C ILE A 5 -2.85 19.34 -9.21
N THR A 6 -1.75 19.56 -9.93
CA THR A 6 -0.42 19.08 -9.53
C THR A 6 0.06 19.71 -8.22
N ILE A 7 -0.17 21.01 -8.01
CA ILE A 7 0.18 21.69 -6.76
C ILE A 7 -0.66 21.17 -5.59
N SER A 8 -1.96 20.94 -5.80
CA SER A 8 -2.84 20.40 -4.75
C SER A 8 -2.48 18.96 -4.38
N PHE A 9 -2.09 18.15 -5.38
CA PHE A 9 -1.62 16.78 -5.16
C PHE A 9 -0.28 16.73 -4.41
N LEU A 10 0.66 17.63 -4.75
CA LEU A 10 1.94 17.78 -4.03
C LEU A 10 1.75 18.28 -2.60
N LEU A 11 0.82 19.21 -2.37
CA LEU A 11 0.46 19.69 -1.03
C LEU A 11 -0.18 18.58 -0.19
N ALA A 12 -1.09 17.79 -0.76
CA ALA A 12 -1.66 16.64 -0.08
C ALA A 12 -0.59 15.60 0.30
N LEU A 13 0.34 15.31 -0.61
CA LEU A 13 1.47 14.41 -0.36
C LEU A 13 2.37 14.95 0.78
N LEU A 14 2.62 16.26 0.79
CA LEU A 14 3.43 16.93 1.82
C LEU A 14 2.74 16.93 3.19
N VAL A 15 1.40 17.10 3.24
CA VAL A 15 0.63 17.03 4.48
C VAL A 15 0.61 15.61 5.04
N VAL A 16 0.47 14.59 4.19
CA VAL A 16 0.57 13.17 4.60
C VAL A 16 1.98 12.85 5.11
N ALA A 17 3.02 13.36 4.43
CA ALA A 17 4.40 13.22 4.88
C ALA A 17 4.64 13.91 6.24
N ALA A 18 4.11 15.13 6.44
CA ALA A 18 4.25 15.84 7.71
C ALA A 18 3.49 15.15 8.86
N ALA A 19 2.31 14.60 8.59
CA ALA A 19 1.55 13.83 9.58
C ALA A 19 2.33 12.58 10.05
N SER A 20 3.05 11.90 9.15
CA SER A 20 3.87 10.74 9.54
C SER A 20 5.01 11.09 10.51
N VAL A 21 5.55 12.32 10.44
CA VAL A 21 6.60 12.78 11.36
C VAL A 21 6.04 13.09 12.74
N ALA A 22 4.80 13.59 12.84
CA ALA A 22 4.14 13.85 14.11
C ALA A 22 3.85 12.55 14.89
N PHE A 23 3.41 11.49 14.20
CA PHE A 23 3.23 10.16 14.81
C PHE A 23 4.55 9.45 15.15
N ALA A 24 5.65 9.80 14.47
CA ALA A 24 6.99 9.28 14.78
C ALA A 24 7.67 10.02 15.95
N ALA A 25 7.29 11.28 16.21
CA ALA A 25 7.92 12.09 17.25
C ALA A 25 7.53 11.66 18.68
N GLU A 26 6.34 11.09 18.87
CA GLU A 26 5.91 10.60 20.19
C GLU A 26 6.74 9.38 20.66
N GLU A 27 7.35 8.64 19.73
CA GLU A 27 8.24 7.51 20.02
C GLU A 27 9.71 7.95 20.22
N GLY A 28 10.05 9.18 19.79
CA GLY A 28 11.40 9.75 19.88
C GLY A 28 11.83 10.17 21.28
N ALA A 29 10.91 10.38 22.22
CA ALA A 29 11.25 10.71 23.61
C ALA A 29 11.86 9.51 24.37
N ALA A 30 11.59 8.28 23.92
CA ALA A 30 12.19 7.06 24.48
C ALA A 30 13.54 6.69 23.82
N ALA A 31 13.95 7.37 22.75
CA ALA A 31 15.18 7.07 22.00
C ALA A 31 16.47 7.52 22.72
N ALA A 32 16.38 8.24 23.84
CA ALA A 32 17.55 8.66 24.61
C ALA A 32 18.17 7.54 25.48
N ALA A 33 17.58 6.34 25.53
CA ALA A 33 18.08 5.23 26.35
C ALA A 33 18.23 3.92 25.56
N GLY A 34 19.37 3.73 24.89
CA GLY A 34 19.98 2.41 24.67
C GLY A 34 19.20 1.33 23.89
N GLY A 35 18.34 1.70 22.92
CA GLY A 35 17.61 0.73 22.09
C GLY A 35 18.50 0.05 21.04
N SER A 36 18.50 -1.28 20.98
CA SER A 36 19.30 -2.05 20.02
C SER A 36 18.97 -1.68 18.56
N ASN A 37 20.01 -1.44 17.73
CA ASN A 37 19.90 -1.09 16.30
C ASN A 37 18.94 -2.02 15.52
N VAL A 38 18.81 -3.28 15.96
CA VAL A 38 17.91 -4.29 15.41
C VAL A 38 16.44 -3.85 15.43
N LYS A 39 15.96 -3.21 16.51
CA LYS A 39 14.56 -2.74 16.60
C LYS A 39 14.23 -1.67 15.56
N THR A 40 15.18 -0.75 15.33
CA THR A 40 15.02 0.29 14.29
C THR A 40 14.93 -0.33 12.90
N PHE A 41 15.78 -1.32 12.59
CA PHE A 41 15.71 -2.03 11.30
C PHE A 41 14.42 -2.83 11.13
N ILE A 42 13.89 -3.44 12.19
CA ILE A 42 12.61 -4.17 12.18
C ILE A 42 11.46 -3.21 11.84
N ALA A 43 11.38 -2.06 12.51
CA ALA A 43 10.34 -1.07 12.25
C ALA A 43 10.39 -0.52 10.81
N LEU A 44 11.59 -0.21 10.31
CA LEU A 44 11.78 0.23 8.92
C LEU A 44 11.40 -0.87 7.92
N ALA A 45 11.84 -2.11 8.13
CA ALA A 45 11.52 -3.23 7.25
C ALA A 45 10.02 -3.50 7.17
N ALA A 46 9.30 -3.45 8.30
CA ALA A 46 7.85 -3.61 8.35
C ALA A 46 7.14 -2.48 7.59
N GLY A 47 7.48 -1.22 7.87
CA GLY A 47 6.86 -0.06 7.21
C GLY A 47 7.10 -0.02 5.70
N PHE A 48 8.36 -0.16 5.27
CA PHE A 48 8.71 -0.15 3.85
C PHE A 48 8.19 -1.37 3.10
N GLY A 49 8.19 -2.55 3.72
CA GLY A 49 7.63 -3.76 3.11
C GLY A 49 6.17 -3.55 2.70
N ILE A 50 5.35 -3.04 3.61
CA ILE A 50 3.93 -2.77 3.35
C ILE A 50 3.73 -1.66 2.32
N ALA A 51 4.53 -0.58 2.39
CA ALA A 51 4.45 0.50 1.40
C ALA A 51 4.71 -0.01 -0.03
N ILE A 52 5.74 -0.86 -0.21
CA ILE A 52 6.08 -1.41 -1.52
C ILE A 52 5.01 -2.40 -2.00
N ALA A 53 4.55 -3.30 -1.12
CA ALA A 53 3.54 -4.30 -1.47
C ALA A 53 2.21 -3.66 -1.83
N SER A 54 1.73 -2.70 -1.03
CA SER A 54 0.48 -1.97 -1.31
C SER A 54 0.58 -1.13 -2.59
N PHE A 55 1.73 -0.52 -2.88
CA PHE A 55 1.95 0.19 -4.14
C PHE A 55 1.88 -0.74 -5.35
N GLY A 56 2.57 -1.88 -5.30
CA GLY A 56 2.51 -2.90 -6.36
C GLY A 56 1.10 -3.49 -6.55
N GLY A 57 0.43 -3.80 -5.43
CA GLY A 57 -0.94 -4.31 -5.40
C GLY A 57 -1.92 -3.33 -6.04
N ALA A 58 -1.89 -2.06 -5.64
CA ALA A 58 -2.76 -1.01 -6.18
C ALA A 58 -2.58 -0.83 -7.70
N LEU A 59 -1.34 -0.86 -8.19
CA LEU A 59 -1.06 -0.76 -9.63
C LEU A 59 -1.58 -1.98 -10.41
N GLY A 60 -1.38 -3.19 -9.89
CA GLY A 60 -1.86 -4.43 -10.51
C GLY A 60 -3.38 -4.49 -10.54
N GLN A 61 -4.01 -4.23 -9.39
CA GLN A 61 -5.46 -4.27 -9.22
C GLN A 61 -6.16 -3.20 -10.05
N GLY A 62 -5.65 -1.96 -10.04
CA GLY A 62 -6.22 -0.87 -10.83
C GLY A 62 -6.22 -1.18 -12.33
N LYS A 63 -5.13 -1.76 -12.86
CA LYS A 63 -5.06 -2.18 -14.26
C LYS A 63 -6.02 -3.33 -14.58
N ALA A 64 -6.06 -4.36 -13.73
CA ALA A 64 -6.93 -5.51 -13.94
C ALA A 64 -8.42 -5.13 -13.92
N ILE A 65 -8.82 -4.27 -12.98
CA ILE A 65 -10.19 -3.76 -12.89
C ILE A 65 -10.53 -2.91 -14.13
N ALA A 66 -9.67 -1.97 -14.52
CA ALA A 66 -9.91 -1.13 -15.69
C ALA A 66 -10.10 -1.96 -16.97
N ALA A 67 -9.21 -2.94 -17.21
CA ALA A 67 -9.30 -3.83 -18.37
C ALA A 67 -10.55 -4.72 -18.32
N GLY A 68 -10.91 -5.23 -17.14
CA GLY A 68 -12.13 -6.02 -16.96
C GLY A 68 -13.39 -5.21 -17.25
N LEU A 69 -13.50 -4.00 -16.69
CA LEU A 69 -14.63 -3.10 -16.93
C LEU A 69 -14.75 -2.66 -18.39
N GLU A 70 -13.63 -2.35 -19.04
CA GLU A 70 -13.62 -2.02 -20.48
C GLU A 70 -14.06 -3.21 -21.34
N GLY A 71 -13.63 -4.42 -21.00
CA GLY A 71 -14.07 -5.66 -21.64
C GLY A 71 -15.58 -5.89 -21.49
N ILE A 72 -16.12 -5.67 -20.30
CA ILE A 72 -17.56 -5.78 -20.01
C ILE A 72 -18.35 -4.69 -20.75
N ALA A 73 -17.85 -3.46 -20.78
CA ALA A 73 -18.50 -2.36 -21.49
C ALA A 73 -18.58 -2.60 -23.01
N ARG A 74 -17.53 -3.20 -23.60
CA ARG A 74 -17.51 -3.58 -25.03
C ARG A 74 -18.39 -4.78 -25.34
N ASN A 75 -18.52 -5.72 -24.41
CA ASN A 75 -19.36 -6.90 -24.59
C ASN A 75 -20.12 -7.26 -23.30
N PRO A 76 -21.29 -6.65 -23.04
CA PRO A 76 -22.05 -6.87 -21.82
C PRO A 76 -22.47 -8.32 -21.60
N SER A 77 -22.69 -9.07 -22.69
CA SER A 77 -23.06 -10.50 -22.61
C SER A 77 -21.94 -11.39 -22.04
N ALA A 78 -20.69 -10.92 -22.09
CA ALA A 78 -19.53 -11.64 -21.56
C ALA A 78 -19.25 -11.34 -20.07
N GLN A 79 -20.08 -10.54 -19.39
CA GLN A 79 -19.84 -10.10 -18.01
C GLN A 79 -19.47 -11.26 -17.08
N ASN A 80 -20.27 -12.31 -17.05
CA ASN A 80 -20.05 -13.45 -16.13
C ASN A 80 -18.76 -14.23 -16.47
N LYS A 81 -18.34 -14.21 -17.74
CA LYS A 81 -17.10 -14.87 -18.19
C LYS A 81 -15.85 -14.05 -17.87
N ILE A 82 -15.97 -12.73 -17.72
CA ILE A 82 -14.87 -11.81 -17.37
C ILE A 82 -14.75 -11.65 -15.85
N PHE A 83 -15.89 -11.53 -15.16
CA PHE A 83 -15.94 -11.18 -13.74
C PHE A 83 -15.26 -12.24 -12.86
N ILE A 84 -15.56 -13.53 -13.07
CA ILE A 84 -14.99 -14.60 -12.24
C ILE A 84 -13.44 -14.65 -12.37
N PRO A 85 -12.85 -14.74 -13.58
CA PRO A 85 -11.39 -14.69 -13.72
C PRO A 85 -10.76 -13.39 -13.19
N MET A 86 -11.44 -12.25 -13.35
CA MET A 86 -10.97 -10.97 -12.83
C MET A 86 -10.86 -10.99 -11.31
N ILE A 87 -11.91 -11.42 -10.60
CA ILE A 87 -11.89 -11.50 -9.13
C ILE A 87 -10.84 -12.51 -8.64
N VAL A 88 -10.70 -13.66 -9.32
CA VAL A 88 -9.64 -14.62 -9.01
C VAL A 88 -8.27 -13.95 -9.16
N GLY A 89 -7.98 -13.31 -10.30
CA GLY A 89 -6.72 -12.59 -10.52
C GLY A 89 -6.46 -11.51 -9.47
N LEU A 90 -7.48 -10.74 -9.09
CA LEU A 90 -7.38 -9.72 -8.04
C LEU A 90 -7.07 -10.32 -6.67
N ALA A 91 -7.67 -11.47 -6.32
CA ALA A 91 -7.38 -12.18 -5.09
C ALA A 91 -5.94 -12.71 -5.05
N LEU A 92 -5.42 -13.18 -6.18
CA LEU A 92 -4.01 -13.61 -6.27
C LEU A 92 -3.05 -12.43 -6.08
N ILE A 93 -3.35 -11.26 -6.66
CA ILE A 93 -2.55 -10.05 -6.43
C ILE A 93 -2.62 -9.64 -4.95
N GLU A 94 -3.83 -9.64 -4.38
CA GLU A 94 -4.04 -9.27 -2.98
C GLU A 94 -3.30 -10.21 -2.03
N SER A 95 -3.19 -11.51 -2.36
CA SER A 95 -2.47 -12.48 -1.52
C SER A 95 -1.02 -12.09 -1.23
N LEU A 96 -0.34 -11.42 -2.18
CA LEU A 96 1.02 -10.93 -2.01
C LEU A 96 1.09 -9.78 -0.98
N VAL A 97 0.08 -8.90 -1.01
CA VAL A 97 -0.08 -7.79 -0.05
C VAL A 97 -0.36 -8.34 1.34
N ILE A 98 -1.29 -9.30 1.46
CA ILE A 98 -1.66 -9.93 2.73
C ILE A 98 -0.47 -10.72 3.31
N TYR A 99 0.32 -11.44 2.50
CA TYR A 99 1.53 -12.10 3.01
C TYR A 99 2.56 -11.10 3.54
N THR A 100 2.72 -9.96 2.88
CA THR A 100 3.60 -8.90 3.37
C THR A 100 3.08 -8.33 4.70
N LEU A 101 1.76 -8.14 4.82
CA LEU A 101 1.09 -7.73 6.06
C LEU A 101 1.34 -8.71 7.21
N VAL A 102 1.19 -10.00 6.96
CA VAL A 102 1.45 -11.04 7.96
C VAL A 102 2.91 -10.99 8.42
N ILE A 103 3.87 -10.88 7.50
CA ILE A 103 5.29 -10.77 7.84
C ILE A 103 5.56 -9.50 8.66
N ALA A 104 4.96 -8.37 8.28
CA ALA A 104 5.11 -7.12 9.01
C ALA A 104 4.58 -7.23 10.45
N PHE A 105 3.43 -7.89 10.67
CA PHE A 105 2.94 -8.13 12.03
C PHE A 105 3.85 -9.05 12.84
N ILE A 106 4.41 -10.10 12.23
CA ILE A 106 5.38 -10.98 12.91
C ILE A 106 6.66 -10.22 13.27
N LEU A 107 7.10 -9.28 12.42
CA LEU A 107 8.26 -8.43 12.69
C LEU A 107 8.00 -7.44 13.82
N VAL A 108 6.89 -6.70 13.74
CA VAL A 108 6.49 -5.74 14.78
C VAL A 108 6.25 -6.43 16.13
N GLY A 109 5.68 -7.64 16.15
CA GLY A 109 5.51 -8.42 17.38
C GLY A 109 6.80 -8.86 18.07
N LYS A 110 7.97 -8.67 17.44
CA LYS A 110 9.30 -8.93 18.02
C LYS A 110 10.00 -7.68 18.55
N LEU A 111 9.38 -6.49 18.41
CA LEU A 111 9.86 -5.23 18.99
C LEU A 111 9.62 -5.20 20.50
#